data_AF-A0A937PEH5-F1
#
_entry.id   AF-A0A937PEH5-F1
#
_cell.length_a   1.000
_cell.length_b   1.000
_cell.length_c   1.000
_cell.angle_alpha   90.00
_cell.angle_beta   90.00
_cell.angle_gamma   90.00
#
_symmetry.space_group_name_H-M   'P 1'
#
loop_
_entity.id
_entity.type
_entity.pdbx_description
1 polymer ?
#
loop_
_entity_poly.entity_id
_entity_poly.type
_entity_poly.pdbx_seq_one_letter_code
_entity_poly.pdbx_strand_id
1 'polypeptide(L)'
;MLLYPFVSVVIPRIFTYVFAWRIVDIVQAWFNVTIRPPSNISSSRRLFILVLLNYVEIAMIFAVMIFSFQTNFMPHPYYMFDAFFSSLTILLPVISPVVTPISLVGLAMYYGEIFISLIFFIVIIQRTLALFTIKD
;
A
#
# COMPACT_ATOMS: atom_id res chain seq x y z
N MET A 1 7.72 -26.42 24.11
CA MET A 1 7.84 -26.51 22.63
C MET A 1 6.61 -25.92 21.88
N LEU A 2 5.75 -25.11 22.52
CA LEU A 2 4.57 -24.48 21.89
C LEU A 2 4.79 -23.02 21.44
N LEU A 3 5.88 -22.38 21.89
CA LEU A 3 6.23 -21.01 21.53
C LEU A 3 6.58 -20.86 20.05
N TYR A 4 7.23 -21.87 19.46
CA TYR A 4 7.69 -21.82 18.07
C TYR A 4 6.52 -21.70 17.07
N PRO A 5 5.49 -22.58 17.08
CA PRO A 5 4.35 -22.41 16.16
C PRO A 5 3.52 -21.16 16.44
N PHE A 6 3.46 -20.70 17.70
CA PHE A 6 2.73 -19.48 18.05
C PHE A 6 3.42 -18.24 17.44
N VAL A 7 4.74 -18.12 17.60
CA VAL A 7 5.50 -16.97 17.08
C VAL A 7 5.67 -17.04 15.56
N SER A 8 5.84 -18.22 14.97
CA SER A 8 6.11 -18.36 13.53
C SER A 8 4.87 -18.45 12.65
N VAL A 9 3.70 -18.83 13.20
CA VAL A 9 2.47 -19.03 12.41
C VAL A 9 1.36 -18.09 12.84
N VAL A 10 1.15 -17.90 14.16
CA VAL A 10 0.01 -17.13 14.66
C VAL A 10 0.26 -15.63 14.57
N ILE A 11 1.44 -15.17 14.97
CA ILE A 11 1.79 -13.75 14.92
C ILE A 11 1.73 -13.19 13.48
N PRO A 12 2.37 -13.80 12.46
CA PRO A 12 2.30 -13.29 11.09
C PRO A 12 0.86 -13.25 10.54
N ARG A 13 0.03 -14.25 10.88
CA ARG A 13 -1.39 -14.26 10.49
C ARG A 13 -2.17 -13.12 11.13
N ILE A 14 -2.01 -12.88 12.44
CA ILE A 14 -2.66 -11.75 13.12
C ILE A 14 -2.22 -10.43 12.51
N PHE A 15 -0.92 -10.23 12.26
CA PHE A 15 -0.42 -9.05 11.59
C PHE A 15 -1.01 -8.89 10.19
N THR A 16 -1.10 -9.96 9.41
CA THR A 16 -1.74 -9.94 8.07
C THR A 16 -3.20 -9.51 8.15
N TYR A 17 -3.96 -10.02 9.12
CA TYR A 17 -5.35 -9.59 9.35
C TYR A 17 -5.45 -8.12 9.76
N VAL A 18 -4.56 -7.65 10.64
CA VAL A 18 -4.50 -6.23 11.04
C VAL A 18 -4.14 -5.33 9.86
N PHE A 19 -3.21 -5.75 9.01
CA PHE A 19 -2.82 -5.02 7.80
C PHE A 19 -3.92 -5.02 6.75
N ALA A 20 -4.58 -6.15 6.50
CA ALA A 20 -5.74 -6.22 5.63
C ALA A 20 -6.88 -5.33 6.13
N TRP A 21 -7.16 -5.35 7.44
CA TRP A 21 -8.14 -4.46 8.07
C TRP A 21 -7.75 -2.99 7.93
N ARG A 22 -6.47 -2.63 8.10
CA ARG A 22 -5.99 -1.26 7.90
C ARG A 22 -6.10 -0.80 6.46
N ILE A 23 -5.83 -1.66 5.48
CA ILE A 23 -6.09 -1.35 4.07
C ILE A 23 -7.57 -1.03 3.87
N VAL A 24 -8.47 -1.83 4.45
CA VAL A 24 -9.91 -1.60 4.36
C VAL A 24 -10.30 -0.26 5.02
N ASP A 25 -9.79 0.06 6.21
CA ASP A 25 -10.04 1.34 6.89
C ASP A 25 -9.57 2.53 6.06
N ILE A 26 -8.36 2.45 5.48
CA ILE A 26 -7.79 3.51 4.63
C ILE A 26 -8.63 3.68 3.38
N VAL A 27 -8.99 2.57 2.71
CA VAL A 27 -9.85 2.57 1.51
C VAL A 27 -11.23 3.13 1.84
N GLN A 28 -11.81 2.80 3.00
CA GLN A 28 -13.12 3.30 3.42
C GLN A 28 -13.08 4.80 3.77
N ALA A 29 -12.10 5.25 4.56
CA ALA A 29 -11.88 6.66 4.86
C ALA A 29 -11.65 7.46 3.57
N TRP A 30 -10.92 6.88 2.62
CA TRP A 30 -10.68 7.45 1.31
C TRP A 30 -11.94 7.51 0.44
N PHE A 31 -12.76 6.46 0.39
CA PHE A 31 -14.03 6.46 -0.35
C PHE A 31 -14.95 7.58 0.17
N ASN A 32 -15.00 7.73 1.49
CA ASN A 32 -15.81 8.75 2.14
C ASN A 32 -15.30 10.17 1.88
N VAL A 33 -13.99 10.40 1.82
CA VAL A 33 -13.42 11.73 1.53
C VAL A 33 -13.46 12.06 0.03
N THR A 34 -13.33 11.06 -0.83
CA THR A 34 -13.12 11.25 -2.28
C THR A 34 -14.43 11.24 -3.07
N ILE A 35 -15.38 10.37 -2.76
CA ILE A 35 -16.65 10.23 -3.50
C ILE A 35 -17.76 11.13 -2.92
N ARG A 36 -17.76 11.33 -1.60
CA ARG A 36 -18.65 12.28 -0.93
C ARG A 36 -17.81 13.35 -0.25
N PRO A 37 -17.26 14.32 -1.01
CA PRO A 37 -16.53 15.41 -0.38
C PRO A 37 -17.44 16.05 0.68
N PRO A 38 -17.02 16.11 1.96
CA PRO A 38 -17.78 16.83 2.96
C PRO A 38 -17.98 18.26 2.45
N SER A 39 -19.16 18.83 2.68
CA SER A 39 -19.51 20.20 2.26
C SER A 39 -18.53 21.27 2.78
N ASN A 40 -17.71 20.92 3.77
CA ASN A 40 -16.55 21.68 4.19
C ASN A 40 -15.35 21.39 3.28
N ILE A 41 -15.13 22.33 2.37
CA ILE A 41 -14.00 22.39 1.43
C ILE A 41 -12.69 22.33 2.22
N SER A 42 -12.16 21.12 2.41
CA SER A 42 -10.74 20.93 2.70
C SER A 42 -9.98 21.60 1.57
N SER A 43 -9.06 22.52 1.89
CA SER A 43 -8.23 23.15 0.86
C SER A 43 -7.60 22.09 -0.03
N SER A 44 -7.65 22.32 -1.33
CA SER A 44 -7.04 21.49 -2.37
C SER A 44 -5.62 20.99 -2.02
N ARG A 45 -4.83 21.83 -1.34
CA ARG A 45 -3.49 21.50 -0.81
C ARG A 45 -3.53 20.45 0.30
N ARG A 46 -4.45 20.57 1.26
CA ARG A 46 -4.63 19.60 2.35
C ARG A 46 -5.07 18.24 1.80
N LEU A 47 -5.97 18.24 0.82
CA LEU A 47 -6.41 17.01 0.17
C LEU A 47 -5.24 16.29 -0.53
N PHE A 48 -4.42 17.04 -1.26
CA PHE A 48 -3.22 16.51 -1.90
C PHE A 48 -2.25 15.87 -0.89
N ILE A 49 -1.98 16.55 0.23
CA ILE A 49 -1.13 16.02 1.31
C ILE A 49 -1.71 14.73 1.89
N LEU A 50 -3.03 14.68 2.15
CA LEU A 50 -3.68 13.48 2.69
C LEU A 50 -3.59 12.29 1.72
N VAL A 51 -3.74 12.54 0.42
CA VAL A 51 -3.57 11.49 -0.61
C VAL A 51 -2.13 10.98 -0.63
N LEU A 52 -1.14 11.86 -0.54
CA LEU A 52 0.28 11.48 -0.47
C LEU A 52 0.59 10.66 0.79
N LEU A 53 0.04 11.03 1.94
CA LEU A 53 0.21 10.28 3.19
C LEU A 53 -0.40 8.88 3.11
N ASN A 54 -1.62 8.76 2.59
CA ASN A 54 -2.25 7.44 2.36
C ASN A 54 -1.44 6.58 1.40
N TYR A 55 -0.81 7.19 0.39
CA TYR A 55 0.04 6.49 -0.56
C TYR A 55 1.29 5.91 0.13
N VAL A 56 1.96 6.69 0.97
CA VAL A 56 3.10 6.22 1.77
C VAL A 56 2.68 5.15 2.77
N GLU A 57 1.51 5.28 3.40
CA GLU A 57 1.00 4.29 4.35
C GLU A 57 0.74 2.95 3.68
N ILE A 58 0.17 2.93 2.48
CA ILE A 58 -0.02 1.71 1.69
C ILE A 58 1.34 1.07 1.36
N ALA A 59 2.32 1.87 0.96
CA ALA A 59 3.69 1.38 0.73
C ALA A 59 4.26 0.70 1.98
N MET A 60 4.07 1.30 3.16
CA MET A 60 4.52 0.69 4.42
C MET A 60 3.79 -0.62 4.71
N ILE A 61 2.48 -0.69 4.49
CA ILE A 61 1.70 -1.91 4.72
C ILE A 61 2.20 -3.04 3.82
N PHE A 62 2.33 -2.79 2.51
CA PHE A 62 2.83 -3.79 1.57
C PHE A 62 4.28 -4.17 1.85
N ALA A 63 5.13 -3.23 2.24
CA ALA A 63 6.49 -3.51 2.70
C ALA A 63 6.51 -4.49 3.88
N VAL A 64 5.66 -4.29 4.89
CA VAL A 64 5.58 -5.21 6.02
C VAL A 64 5.06 -6.57 5.58
N MET A 65 4.10 -6.62 4.65
CA MET A 65 3.62 -7.89 4.12
C MET A 65 4.72 -8.62 3.33
N ILE A 66 5.43 -7.95 2.43
CA ILE A 66 6.56 -8.52 1.68
C ILE A 66 7.63 -9.04 2.66
N PHE A 67 7.97 -8.28 3.69
CA PHE A 67 8.92 -8.70 4.72
C PHE A 67 8.42 -9.93 5.51
N SER A 68 7.15 -9.91 5.93
CA SER A 68 6.53 -11.01 6.71
C SER A 68 6.40 -12.30 5.89
N PHE A 69 6.15 -12.16 4.59
CA PHE A 69 6.00 -13.24 3.63
C PHE A 69 7.23 -13.38 2.74
N GLN A 70 8.41 -12.93 3.22
CA GLN A 70 9.61 -12.86 2.38
C GLN A 70 9.87 -14.18 1.66
N THR A 71 9.63 -15.33 2.33
CA THR A 71 9.74 -16.72 1.81
C THR A 71 9.01 -16.98 0.49
N ASN A 72 8.06 -16.13 0.12
CA ASN A 72 7.24 -16.19 -1.09
C ASN A 72 7.80 -15.38 -2.28
N PHE A 73 8.94 -14.72 -2.10
CA PHE A 73 9.59 -13.85 -3.08
C PHE A 73 11.07 -14.23 -3.33
N MET A 74 11.78 -13.64 -4.28
CA MET A 74 13.22 -13.88 -4.51
C MET A 74 14.00 -12.57 -4.64
N PRO A 75 15.29 -12.53 -4.21
CA PRO A 75 16.04 -13.56 -3.46
C PRO A 75 15.98 -13.35 -1.93
N HIS A 76 15.61 -14.36 -1.13
CA HIS A 76 15.64 -14.26 0.37
C HIS A 76 17.06 -13.99 0.90
N PRO A 77 17.30 -13.21 1.97
CA PRO A 77 16.43 -12.31 2.73
C PRO A 77 16.76 -10.83 2.51
N TYR A 78 15.77 -9.95 2.70
CA TYR A 78 15.93 -8.48 2.61
C TYR A 78 15.69 -7.83 3.97
N TYR A 79 16.34 -6.70 4.24
CA TYR A 79 16.00 -5.89 5.40
C TYR A 79 14.63 -5.22 5.19
N MET A 80 13.98 -4.78 6.27
CA MET A 80 12.69 -4.07 6.18
C MET A 80 12.75 -2.87 5.22
N PHE A 81 13.91 -2.19 5.15
CA PHE A 81 14.14 -1.10 4.20
C PHE A 81 14.10 -1.56 2.74
N ASP A 82 14.65 -2.73 2.42
CA ASP A 82 14.62 -3.27 1.06
C ASP A 82 13.19 -3.65 0.66
N ALA A 83 12.41 -4.23 1.58
CA ALA A 83 11.00 -4.51 1.36
C ALA A 83 10.18 -3.22 1.15
N PHE A 84 10.55 -2.13 1.84
CA PHE A 84 9.95 -0.82 1.64
C PHE A 84 10.29 -0.19 0.30
N PHE A 85 11.56 -0.18 -0.10
CA PHE A 85 11.95 0.30 -1.42
C PHE A 85 11.34 -0.53 -2.55
N SER A 86 11.17 -1.83 -2.33
CA SER A 86 10.50 -2.75 -3.24
C SER A 86 9.02 -2.41 -3.42
N SER A 87 8.31 -2.20 -2.31
CA SER A 87 6.92 -1.77 -2.35
C SER A 87 6.78 -0.41 -3.05
N LEU A 88 7.66 0.55 -2.73
CA LEU A 88 7.71 1.84 -3.43
C LEU A 88 7.97 1.69 -4.93
N THR A 89 8.77 0.72 -5.38
CA THR A 89 9.02 0.47 -6.81
C THR A 89 7.84 -0.18 -7.51
N ILE A 90 7.06 -0.99 -6.81
CA ILE A 90 5.82 -1.56 -7.36
C ILE A 90 4.76 -0.46 -7.49
N LEU A 91 4.69 0.43 -6.49
CA LEU A 91 3.78 1.57 -6.45
C LEU A 91 4.12 2.65 -7.48
N LEU A 92 5.39 3.00 -7.58
CA LEU A 92 5.94 3.94 -8.55
C LEU A 92 6.78 3.12 -9.53
N PRO A 93 6.24 2.72 -10.70
CA PRO A 93 6.91 1.85 -11.68
C PRO A 93 8.04 2.60 -12.40
N VAL A 94 8.99 3.10 -11.63
CA VAL A 94 10.12 3.95 -12.04
C VAL A 94 11.39 3.09 -12.14
N ILE A 95 11.46 1.95 -11.43
CA ILE A 95 12.62 1.05 -11.41
C ILE A 95 12.12 -0.41 -11.42
N SER A 96 12.93 -1.33 -11.97
CA SER A 96 12.66 -2.76 -11.89
C SER A 96 12.46 -3.20 -10.44
N PRO A 97 11.42 -3.97 -10.13
CA PRO A 97 11.20 -4.45 -8.77
C PRO A 97 12.42 -5.27 -8.33
N VAL A 98 12.92 -4.96 -7.14
CA VAL A 98 14.04 -5.68 -6.49
C VAL A 98 13.62 -7.12 -6.12
N VAL A 99 12.31 -7.37 -6.11
CA VAL A 99 11.70 -8.61 -5.65
C VAL A 99 10.80 -9.21 -6.72
N THR A 100 10.96 -10.51 -6.92
CA THR A 100 10.12 -11.28 -7.84
C THR A 100 9.29 -12.30 -7.04
N PRO A 101 7.97 -12.37 -7.25
CA PRO A 101 7.16 -13.38 -6.59
C PRO A 101 7.50 -14.77 -7.15
N ILE A 102 7.70 -15.75 -6.26
CA ILE A 102 8.01 -17.14 -6.64
C ILE A 102 6.90 -18.13 -6.27
N SER A 103 5.94 -17.69 -5.47
CA SER A 103 4.78 -18.48 -5.07
C SER A 103 3.48 -17.80 -5.50
N LEU A 104 2.39 -18.56 -5.52
CA LEU A 104 1.07 -18.03 -5.82
C LEU A 104 0.63 -16.96 -4.81
N VAL A 105 1.03 -17.11 -3.54
CA VAL A 105 0.77 -16.10 -2.48
C VAL A 105 1.54 -14.81 -2.77
N GLY A 106 2.84 -14.92 -3.07
CA GLY A 106 3.64 -13.75 -3.43
C GLY A 106 3.12 -13.06 -4.69
N LEU A 107 2.64 -13.83 -5.67
CA LEU A 107 2.07 -13.32 -6.91
C LEU A 107 0.74 -12.59 -6.67
N ALA A 108 -0.12 -13.14 -5.82
CA ALA A 108 -1.37 -12.47 -5.42
C ALA A 108 -1.08 -11.16 -4.67
N MET A 109 -0.09 -11.14 -3.78
CA MET A 109 0.34 -9.91 -3.09
C MET A 109 0.90 -8.88 -4.07
N TYR A 110 1.78 -9.29 -4.98
CA TYR A 110 2.41 -8.43 -5.98
C TYR A 110 1.37 -7.77 -6.91
N TYR A 111 0.47 -8.54 -7.50
CA TYR A 111 -0.56 -7.98 -8.37
C TYR A 111 -1.66 -7.23 -7.60
N GLY A 112 -1.95 -7.64 -6.37
CA GLY A 112 -2.84 -6.89 -5.47
C GLY A 112 -2.29 -5.50 -5.15
N GLU A 113 -0.98 -5.41 -4.90
CA GLU A 113 -0.27 -4.15 -4.70
C GLU A 113 -0.35 -3.27 -5.95
N ILE A 114 -0.03 -3.81 -7.14
CA ILE A 114 -0.14 -3.08 -8.41
C ILE A 114 -1.56 -2.55 -8.61
N PHE A 115 -2.58 -3.38 -8.39
CA PHE A 115 -3.97 -3.00 -8.59
C PHE A 115 -4.37 -1.82 -7.68
N ILE A 116 -4.03 -1.90 -6.38
CA ILE A 116 -4.28 -0.80 -5.44
C ILE A 116 -3.50 0.46 -5.82
N SER A 117 -2.25 0.29 -6.24
CA SER A 117 -1.37 1.38 -6.69
C SER A 117 -1.97 2.14 -7.87
N LEU A 118 -2.50 1.43 -8.87
CA LEU A 118 -3.16 2.02 -10.04
C LEU A 118 -4.41 2.82 -9.66
N ILE A 119 -5.24 2.29 -8.75
CA ILE A 119 -6.43 3.01 -8.25
C ILE A 119 -6.01 4.33 -7.59
N PHE A 120 -4.98 4.29 -6.73
CA PHE A 120 -4.46 5.49 -6.08
C PHE A 120 -3.88 6.49 -7.08
N PHE A 121 -3.15 6.00 -8.08
CA PHE A 121 -2.54 6.85 -9.11
C PHE A 121 -3.58 7.58 -9.96
N ILE A 122 -4.66 6.89 -10.39
CA ILE A 122 -5.77 7.50 -11.11
C ILE A 122 -6.37 8.66 -10.30
N VAL A 123 -6.53 8.48 -8.99
CA VAL A 123 -7.09 9.52 -8.13
C VAL A 123 -6.13 10.67 -7.86
N ILE A 124 -4.83 10.40 -7.71
CA ILE A 124 -3.81 11.47 -7.67
C ILE A 124 -3.89 12.31 -8.94
N ILE A 125 -3.99 11.69 -10.11
CA ILE A 125 -4.12 12.41 -11.39
C ILE A 125 -5.42 13.21 -11.41
N GLN A 126 -6.57 12.60 -11.11
CA GLN A 126 -7.86 13.30 -11.11
C GLN A 126 -7.85 14.51 -10.18
N ARG A 127 -7.27 14.39 -8.98
CA ARG A 127 -7.18 15.50 -8.04
C ARG A 127 -6.18 16.56 -8.47
N THR A 128 -5.03 16.15 -8.98
CA THR A 128 -4.03 17.07 -9.54
C THR A 128 -4.64 17.88 -10.68
N LEU A 129 -5.35 17.24 -11.61
CA LEU A 129 -6.07 17.93 -12.70
C LEU A 129 -7.14 18.88 -12.18
N ALA A 130 -7.87 18.50 -11.12
CA ALA A 130 -8.86 19.37 -10.49
C ALA A 130 -8.23 20.66 -9.93
N LEU A 131 -6.96 20.64 -9.49
CA LEU A 131 -6.23 21.83 -9.05
C LEU A 131 -6.05 22.86 -10.18
N PHE A 132 -5.88 22.39 -11.42
CA PHE A 132 -5.61 23.24 -12.58
C PHE A 132 -6.89 23.66 -13.34
N THR A 133 -8.00 22.95 -13.15
CA THR A 133 -9.30 23.33 -13.75
C THR A 133 -10.05 24.41 -12.97
N ILE A 134 -9.67 24.69 -11.74
CA ILE A 134 -10.18 25.86 -11.01
C ILE A 134 -9.53 27.09 -11.65
N LYS A 135 -10.20 27.66 -12.66
CA LYS A 135 -9.94 29.02 -13.11
C LYS A 135 -10.36 29.96 -11.97
N ASP A 136 -9.40 30.71 -11.46
CA ASP A 136 -9.70 32.04 -10.93
C ASP A 136 -10.24 32.92 -12.06
#